data_AF-A0A969NCI6-F1
#
_entry.id   AF-A0A969NCI6-F1
#
_cell.length_a   1.000
_cell.length_b   1.000
_cell.length_c   1.000
_cell.angle_alpha   90.00
_cell.angle_beta   90.00
_cell.angle_gamma   90.00
#
_symmetry.space_group_name_H-M   'P 1'
#
loop_
_entity.id
_entity.type
_entity.pdbx_description
1 polymer ?
#
loop_
_entity_poly.entity_id
_entity_poly.type
_entity_poly.pdbx_seq_one_letter_code
_entity_poly.pdbx_strand_id
1 'polypeptide(L)'
;MIGDIAEKFSKVVIHVFGDYESLKQFVLFRFLFNLNEIVSDKSLENAVFELIKWAEQEGQVKELVQKVVNEKPKNLKVKEFLSLINIFQNKPVKENNKETTTEKKKILFIYSNFEHATQIRVGSELNKIENCFGLIENVKRDDFYVQTRPQMQPKDVVDAIKAEPVPYLVHISVHGKKGEGLVFNSSANTEIIINQDAVNLWFIQLKRANILPECILINGCHSEEIIKKNSWQC
;
A
#
# COMPACT_ATOMS: atom_id res chain seq x y z
N MET A 1 -4.90 -22.57 -13.27
CA MET A 1 -3.69 -21.76 -13.52
C MET A 1 -3.23 -20.98 -12.28
N ILE A 2 -4.14 -20.45 -11.45
CA ILE A 2 -3.79 -19.72 -10.21
C ILE A 2 -3.29 -20.68 -9.08
N GLY A 3 -3.85 -21.89 -8.98
CA GLY A 3 -3.48 -22.87 -7.94
C GLY A 3 -2.02 -23.33 -7.98
N ASP A 4 -1.49 -23.66 -9.15
CA ASP A 4 -0.10 -24.17 -9.28
C ASP A 4 0.97 -23.12 -8.91
N ILE A 5 0.67 -21.84 -9.13
CA ILE A 5 1.59 -20.74 -8.77
C ILE A 5 1.53 -20.49 -7.26
N ALA A 6 0.33 -20.48 -6.67
CA ALA A 6 0.16 -20.35 -5.23
C ALA A 6 0.86 -21.47 -4.47
N GLU A 7 0.71 -22.73 -4.91
CA GLU A 7 1.39 -23.88 -4.28
C GLU A 7 2.92 -23.75 -4.33
N LYS A 8 3.47 -23.34 -5.48
CA LYS A 8 4.91 -23.11 -5.64
C LYS A 8 5.38 -21.94 -4.78
N PHE A 9 4.59 -20.88 -4.67
CA PHE A 9 4.91 -19.76 -3.81
C PHE A 9 4.91 -20.16 -2.32
N SER A 10 3.94 -20.93 -1.86
CA SER A 10 3.92 -21.46 -0.49
C SER A 10 5.20 -22.19 -0.14
N LYS A 11 5.71 -23.05 -1.05
CA LYS A 11 6.98 -23.77 -0.86
C LYS A 11 8.18 -22.84 -0.75
N VAL A 12 8.17 -21.71 -1.45
CA VAL A 12 9.23 -20.68 -1.35
C VAL A 12 9.17 -20.02 0.01
N VAL A 13 7.98 -19.56 0.44
CA VAL A 13 7.78 -18.89 1.74
C VAL A 13 8.24 -19.81 2.88
N ILE A 14 7.78 -21.06 2.91
CA ILE A 14 8.19 -22.06 3.92
C ILE A 14 9.72 -22.19 3.96
N HIS A 15 10.36 -22.25 2.80
CA HIS A 15 11.82 -22.42 2.74
C HIS A 15 12.61 -21.16 3.10
N VAL A 16 12.06 -19.98 2.83
CA VAL A 16 12.68 -18.70 3.19
C VAL A 16 12.66 -18.51 4.71
N PHE A 17 11.56 -18.83 5.38
CA PHE A 17 11.41 -18.54 6.82
C PHE A 17 11.78 -19.71 7.72
N GLY A 18 11.58 -20.96 7.29
CA GLY A 18 11.99 -22.16 8.02
C GLY A 18 11.14 -22.49 9.26
N ASP A 19 10.60 -21.48 9.95
CA ASP A 19 9.73 -21.64 11.10
C ASP A 19 8.66 -20.52 11.19
N TYR A 20 7.64 -20.76 12.03
CA TYR A 20 6.51 -19.86 12.22
C TYR A 20 6.90 -18.50 12.80
N GLU A 21 7.81 -18.45 13.77
CA GLU A 21 8.18 -17.18 14.41
C GLU A 21 8.98 -16.29 13.47
N SER A 22 9.83 -16.87 12.62
CA SER A 22 10.52 -16.17 11.53
C SER A 22 9.52 -15.56 10.54
N LEU A 23 8.48 -16.30 10.15
CA LEU A 23 7.41 -15.77 9.28
C LEU A 23 6.61 -14.66 9.99
N LYS A 24 6.25 -14.86 11.26
CA LYS A 24 5.51 -13.89 12.07
C LYS A 24 6.27 -12.57 12.23
N GLN A 25 7.57 -12.63 12.53
CA GLN A 25 8.42 -11.43 12.59
C GLN A 25 8.47 -10.74 11.24
N PHE A 26 8.62 -11.49 10.15
CA PHE A 26 8.58 -10.92 8.81
C PHE A 26 7.26 -10.19 8.54
N VAL A 27 6.11 -10.81 8.82
CA VAL A 27 4.80 -10.17 8.60
C VAL A 27 4.64 -8.93 9.49
N LEU A 28 5.06 -9.01 10.75
CA LEU A 28 5.03 -7.88 11.67
C LEU A 28 5.92 -6.72 11.21
N PHE A 29 7.16 -6.97 10.84
CA PHE A 29 8.10 -5.88 10.49
C PHE A 29 7.94 -5.37 9.07
N ARG A 30 7.48 -6.21 8.13
CA ARG A 30 7.36 -5.84 6.72
C ARG A 30 5.96 -5.39 6.34
N PHE A 31 4.92 -5.86 7.01
CA PHE A 31 3.54 -5.49 6.74
C PHE A 31 2.85 -4.77 7.89
N LEU A 32 3.49 -4.68 9.08
CA LEU A 32 2.89 -4.10 10.28
C LEU A 32 1.59 -4.82 10.68
N PHE A 33 1.47 -6.11 10.33
CA PHE A 33 0.36 -6.97 10.71
C PHE A 33 0.83 -8.04 11.69
N ASN A 34 -0.05 -8.37 12.63
CA ASN A 34 0.17 -9.50 13.50
C ASN A 34 -0.28 -10.77 12.79
N LEU A 35 0.65 -11.69 12.50
CA LEU A 35 0.29 -12.95 11.83
C LEU A 35 -0.80 -13.73 12.59
N ASN A 36 -0.82 -13.62 13.92
CA ASN A 36 -1.83 -14.29 14.76
C ASN A 36 -3.26 -13.74 14.56
N GLU A 37 -3.44 -12.58 13.92
CA GLU A 37 -4.76 -12.04 13.57
C GLU A 37 -5.26 -12.58 12.22
N ILE A 38 -4.35 -13.12 11.42
CA ILE A 38 -4.63 -13.67 10.09
C ILE A 38 -4.83 -15.18 10.17
N VAL A 39 -4.04 -15.85 11.04
CA VAL A 39 -3.94 -17.31 11.04
C VAL A 39 -4.59 -17.95 12.26
N SER A 40 -5.30 -19.05 12.02
CA SER A 40 -5.97 -19.85 13.06
C SER A 40 -5.07 -20.92 13.69
N ASP A 41 -4.03 -21.36 12.98
CA ASP A 41 -3.05 -22.35 13.40
C ASP A 41 -1.63 -21.79 13.30
N LYS A 42 -0.76 -22.17 14.25
CA LYS A 42 0.65 -21.78 14.32
C LYS A 42 1.60 -22.74 13.59
N SER A 43 1.08 -23.75 12.89
CA SER A 43 1.90 -24.52 11.94
C SER A 43 2.37 -23.62 10.80
N LEU A 44 3.63 -23.76 10.39
CA LEU A 44 4.20 -22.90 9.34
C LEU A 44 3.45 -23.09 8.02
N GLU A 45 3.13 -24.33 7.67
CA GLU A 45 2.44 -24.69 6.44
C GLU A 45 1.05 -24.06 6.37
N ASN A 46 0.25 -24.17 7.44
CA ASN A 46 -1.09 -23.60 7.47
C ASN A 46 -1.03 -22.07 7.54
N ALA A 47 -0.10 -21.52 8.32
CA ALA A 47 0.09 -20.07 8.42
C ALA A 47 0.47 -19.46 7.07
N VAL A 48 1.34 -20.11 6.28
CA VAL A 48 1.70 -19.66 4.92
C VAL A 48 0.50 -19.72 3.98
N PHE A 49 -0.29 -20.81 4.03
CA PHE A 49 -1.48 -20.93 3.21
C PHE A 49 -2.52 -19.86 3.53
N GLU A 50 -2.84 -19.65 4.81
CA GLU A 50 -3.79 -18.64 5.26
C GLU A 50 -3.28 -17.22 4.98
N LEU A 51 -1.97 -16.97 5.11
CA LEU A 51 -1.36 -15.69 4.74
C LEU A 51 -1.48 -15.40 3.23
N ILE A 52 -1.26 -16.40 2.38
CA ILE A 52 -1.41 -16.24 0.92
C ILE A 52 -2.88 -16.00 0.57
N LYS A 53 -3.81 -16.77 1.16
CA LYS A 53 -5.24 -16.58 0.96
C LYS A 53 -5.71 -15.21 1.42
N TRP A 54 -5.23 -14.74 2.57
CA TRP A 54 -5.47 -13.38 3.05
C TRP A 54 -4.91 -12.35 2.07
N ALA A 55 -3.67 -12.53 1.59
CA ALA A 55 -3.07 -11.63 0.62
C ALA A 55 -3.83 -11.62 -0.73
N GLU A 56 -4.43 -12.73 -1.14
CA GLU A 56 -5.34 -12.78 -2.29
C GLU A 56 -6.62 -11.96 -2.05
N GLN A 57 -7.23 -12.09 -0.87
CA GLN A 57 -8.43 -11.35 -0.49
C GLN A 57 -8.18 -9.84 -0.37
N GLU A 58 -7.03 -9.45 0.17
CA GLU A 58 -6.62 -8.06 0.35
C GLU A 58 -5.96 -7.45 -0.90
N GLY A 59 -5.76 -8.24 -1.96
CA GLY A 59 -5.06 -7.79 -3.17
C GLY A 59 -3.56 -7.54 -2.97
N GLN A 60 -2.96 -8.07 -1.91
CA GLN A 60 -1.56 -7.90 -1.53
C GLN A 60 -0.62 -9.00 -2.04
N VAL A 61 -1.08 -9.93 -2.89
CA VAL A 61 -0.25 -11.06 -3.38
C VAL A 61 1.07 -10.59 -4.00
N LYS A 62 1.03 -9.53 -4.81
CA LYS A 62 2.24 -9.01 -5.46
C LYS A 62 3.23 -8.45 -4.43
N GLU A 63 2.72 -7.72 -3.45
CA GLU A 63 3.53 -7.15 -2.37
C GLU A 63 4.11 -8.24 -1.46
N LEU A 64 3.32 -9.28 -1.16
CA LEU A 64 3.76 -10.50 -0.46
C LEU A 64 4.90 -11.18 -1.19
N VAL A 65 4.74 -11.46 -2.48
CA VAL A 65 5.81 -12.03 -3.31
C VAL A 65 7.07 -11.17 -3.29
N GLN A 66 6.94 -9.86 -3.51
CA GLN A 66 8.11 -8.97 -3.57
C GLN A 66 8.86 -8.91 -2.25
N LYS A 67 8.17 -8.77 -1.11
CA LYS A 67 8.81 -8.69 0.20
C LYS A 67 9.47 -10.01 0.60
N VAL A 68 8.85 -11.15 0.29
CA VAL A 68 9.45 -12.48 0.53
C VAL A 68 10.70 -12.67 -0.33
N VAL A 69 10.65 -12.25 -1.60
CA VAL A 69 11.81 -12.28 -2.52
C VAL A 69 12.96 -11.42 -1.97
N ASN A 70 12.65 -10.22 -1.48
CA ASN A 70 13.65 -9.27 -0.97
C ASN A 70 14.27 -9.70 0.36
N GLU A 71 13.61 -10.57 1.13
CA GLU A 71 14.14 -11.05 2.41
C GLU A 71 15.36 -11.98 2.21
N LYS A 72 15.34 -12.82 1.17
CA LYS A 72 16.47 -13.70 0.81
C LYS A 72 16.71 -13.76 -0.71
N PRO A 73 17.20 -12.67 -1.33
CA PRO A 73 17.31 -12.57 -2.80
C PRO A 73 18.34 -13.55 -3.41
N LYS A 74 19.26 -14.08 -2.59
CA LYS A 74 20.25 -15.09 -3.01
C LYS A 74 19.72 -16.53 -2.89
N ASN A 75 18.54 -16.76 -2.32
CA ASN A 75 17.98 -18.10 -2.14
C ASN A 75 17.63 -18.73 -3.51
N LEU A 76 18.08 -19.97 -3.73
CA LEU A 76 17.88 -20.66 -5.02
C LEU A 76 16.39 -20.86 -5.35
N LYS A 77 15.56 -21.23 -4.37
CA LYS A 77 14.12 -21.41 -4.58
C LYS A 77 13.41 -20.09 -4.94
N VAL A 78 13.88 -18.98 -4.38
CA VAL A 78 13.38 -17.64 -4.74
C VAL A 78 13.70 -17.33 -6.21
N LYS A 79 14.93 -17.62 -6.66
CA LYS A 79 15.33 -17.41 -8.06
C LYS A 79 14.56 -18.30 -9.04
N GLU A 80 14.38 -19.57 -8.70
CA GLU A 80 13.58 -20.52 -9.49
C GLU A 80 12.13 -20.03 -9.64
N PHE A 81 11.53 -19.58 -8.54
CA PHE A 81 10.17 -19.06 -8.53
C PHE A 81 10.03 -17.77 -9.35
N LEU A 82 10.98 -16.84 -9.23
CA LEU A 82 11.01 -15.63 -10.07
C LEU A 82 11.13 -15.97 -11.55
N SER A 83 11.94 -16.97 -11.89
CA SER A 83 12.10 -17.44 -13.28
C SER A 83 10.79 -18.00 -13.82
N LEU A 84 10.05 -18.75 -13.00
CA LEU A 84 8.71 -19.23 -13.35
C LEU A 84 7.72 -18.08 -13.56
N ILE A 85 7.63 -17.13 -12.62
CA ILE A 85 6.75 -15.96 -12.76
C ILE A 85 7.08 -15.20 -14.04
N ASN A 86 8.37 -14.99 -14.31
CA ASN A 86 8.81 -14.24 -15.48
C ASN A 86 8.45 -14.95 -16.80
N ILE A 87 8.42 -16.28 -16.82
CA ILE A 87 7.92 -17.08 -17.97
C ILE A 87 6.41 -16.89 -18.16
N PHE A 88 5.63 -16.82 -17.07
CA PHE A 88 4.19 -16.57 -17.14
C PHE A 88 3.83 -15.12 -17.48
N GLN A 89 4.70 -14.17 -17.12
CA GLN A 89 4.53 -12.74 -17.42
C GLN A 89 5.06 -12.37 -18.81
N ASN A 90 6.06 -13.09 -19.34
CA ASN A 90 6.58 -12.94 -20.69
C ASN A 90 6.05 -14.05 -21.62
N LYS A 91 4.78 -13.94 -22.02
CA LYS A 91 4.37 -14.40 -23.36
C LYS A 91 5.12 -13.50 -24.37
N PRO A 92 5.67 -14.01 -25.50
CA PRO A 92 6.79 -13.36 -26.16
C PRO A 92 6.36 -12.02 -26.78
N VAL A 93 6.91 -10.93 -26.24
CA VAL A 93 7.01 -9.66 -26.94
C VAL A 93 8.50 -9.32 -27.02
N LYS A 94 8.92 -8.97 -28.23
CA LYS A 94 10.29 -8.85 -28.69
C LYS A 94 11.10 -7.78 -27.94
N GLU A 95 12.38 -8.09 -27.77
CA GLU A 95 13.52 -7.26 -27.35
C GLU A 95 13.46 -5.76 -27.73
N ASN A 96 13.74 -4.86 -26.78
CA ASN A 96 15.03 -4.17 -26.64
C ASN A 96 14.99 -2.89 -25.77
N ASN A 97 16.07 -2.73 -24.96
CA ASN A 97 16.80 -1.49 -24.59
C ASN A 97 16.84 -1.02 -23.12
N LYS A 98 18.06 -1.12 -22.57
CA LYS A 98 18.78 -0.29 -21.57
C LYS A 98 17.96 0.44 -20.50
N GLU A 99 17.97 -0.11 -19.28
CA GLU A 99 17.52 0.58 -18.06
C GLU A 99 18.64 1.47 -17.49
N THR A 100 18.45 2.78 -17.57
CA THR A 100 18.91 3.74 -16.56
C THR A 100 18.02 3.57 -15.34
N THR A 101 18.58 3.24 -14.17
CA THR A 101 17.79 3.11 -12.93
C THR A 101 17.31 4.49 -12.47
N THR A 102 16.14 4.91 -12.93
CA THR A 102 15.39 6.05 -12.39
C THR A 102 14.99 5.74 -10.95
N GLU A 103 15.29 6.67 -10.03
CA GLU A 103 14.85 6.56 -8.63
C GLU A 103 13.32 6.58 -8.58
N LYS A 104 12.73 5.56 -7.95
CA LYS A 104 11.26 5.37 -7.95
C LYS A 104 10.58 6.47 -7.14
N LYS A 105 9.54 7.07 -7.70
CA LYS A 105 8.69 8.08 -7.07
C LYS A 105 7.75 7.43 -6.05
N LYS A 106 7.74 7.96 -4.82
CA LYS A 106 6.87 7.49 -3.74
C LYS A 106 5.45 8.02 -3.90
N ILE A 107 4.46 7.16 -3.69
CA ILE A 107 3.05 7.51 -3.52
C ILE A 107 2.65 7.14 -2.10
N LEU A 108 2.24 8.13 -1.30
CA LEU A 108 1.77 7.91 0.06
C LEU A 108 0.25 7.70 0.05
N PHE A 109 -0.22 6.53 0.46
CA PHE A 109 -1.64 6.22 0.57
C PHE A 109 -2.06 6.12 2.04
N ILE A 110 -2.84 7.09 2.52
CA ILE A 110 -3.36 7.19 3.89
C ILE A 110 -4.82 6.75 3.88
N TYR A 111 -5.23 5.90 4.81
CA TYR A 111 -6.64 5.53 4.94
C TYR A 111 -7.11 5.32 6.38
N SER A 112 -8.41 5.50 6.62
CA SER A 112 -9.05 5.20 7.92
C SER A 112 -10.19 4.19 7.72
N ASN A 113 -10.13 3.06 8.43
CA ASN A 113 -11.14 1.99 8.41
C ASN A 113 -11.69 1.78 9.82
N PHE A 114 -12.86 2.31 10.15
CA PHE A 114 -13.46 2.11 11.48
C PHE A 114 -14.18 0.78 11.54
N GLU A 115 -14.15 0.11 12.70
CA GLU A 115 -14.86 -1.16 12.92
C GLU A 115 -16.39 -1.03 12.78
N HIS A 116 -16.93 0.18 12.94
CA HIS A 116 -18.37 0.47 12.89
C HIS A 116 -18.81 1.26 11.65
N ALA A 117 -17.92 1.51 10.69
CA ALA A 117 -18.24 2.19 9.42
C ALA A 117 -18.21 1.21 8.24
N THR A 118 -18.79 1.61 7.11
CA THR A 118 -18.62 0.87 5.85
C THR A 118 -17.14 0.84 5.50
N GLN A 119 -16.50 -0.33 5.54
CA GLN A 119 -15.07 -0.42 5.27
C GLN A 119 -14.70 0.19 3.92
N ILE A 120 -13.70 1.08 3.89
CA ILE A 120 -13.09 1.54 2.65
C ILE A 120 -12.45 0.30 2.02
N ARG A 121 -12.81 0.03 0.77
CA ARG A 121 -12.24 -1.08 -0.02
C ARG A 121 -10.83 -0.69 -0.48
N VAL A 122 -9.92 -0.54 0.47
CA VAL A 122 -8.53 -0.14 0.27
C VAL A 122 -7.86 -1.01 -0.78
N GLY A 123 -8.08 -2.33 -0.74
CA GLY A 123 -7.59 -3.24 -1.77
C GLY A 123 -8.10 -2.91 -3.18
N SER A 124 -9.35 -2.46 -3.35
CA SER A 124 -9.88 -2.04 -4.65
C SER A 124 -9.29 -0.72 -5.13
N GLU A 125 -9.07 0.23 -4.22
CA GLU A 125 -8.48 1.53 -4.55
C GLU A 125 -6.99 1.42 -4.89
N LEU A 126 -6.23 0.64 -4.11
CA LEU A 126 -4.83 0.34 -4.41
C LEU A 126 -4.69 -0.41 -5.74
N ASN A 127 -5.54 -1.42 -6.00
CA ASN A 127 -5.55 -2.11 -7.28
C ASN A 127 -5.85 -1.17 -8.46
N LYS A 128 -6.77 -0.20 -8.30
CA LYS A 128 -7.02 0.82 -9.34
C LYS A 128 -5.79 1.69 -9.58
N ILE A 129 -5.14 2.17 -8.52
CA ILE A 129 -3.92 2.98 -8.62
C ILE A 129 -2.83 2.20 -9.37
N GLU A 130 -2.57 0.96 -8.96
CA GLU A 130 -1.55 0.13 -9.58
C GLU A 130 -1.85 -0.25 -11.03
N ASN A 131 -3.13 -0.48 -11.36
CA ASN A 131 -3.56 -0.82 -12.71
C ASN A 131 -3.56 0.41 -13.63
N CYS A 132 -3.83 1.61 -13.12
CA CYS A 132 -3.81 2.84 -13.90
C CYS A 132 -2.42 3.20 -14.42
N PHE A 133 -1.34 2.86 -13.71
CA PHE A 133 0.02 3.14 -14.19
C PHE A 133 0.36 2.45 -15.51
N GLY A 134 -0.26 1.30 -15.80
CA GLY A 134 -0.08 0.62 -17.09
C GLY A 134 -0.93 1.18 -18.23
N LEU A 135 -1.85 2.11 -17.95
CA LEU A 135 -2.80 2.67 -18.91
C LEU A 135 -2.44 4.08 -19.37
N ILE A 136 -1.52 4.77 -18.69
CA ILE A 136 -1.11 6.13 -19.01
C ILE A 136 0.13 6.07 -19.92
N GLU A 137 0.03 6.66 -21.11
CA GLU A 137 1.18 6.76 -22.02
C GLU A 137 2.38 7.42 -21.33
N ASN A 138 3.56 6.82 -21.48
CA ASN A 138 4.83 7.28 -20.90
C ASN A 138 4.96 7.22 -19.37
N VAL A 139 4.02 6.59 -18.66
CA VAL A 139 4.17 6.24 -17.24
C VAL A 139 4.57 4.78 -17.14
N LYS A 140 5.76 4.46 -16.62
CA LYS A 140 6.11 3.08 -16.32
C LYS A 140 5.63 2.76 -14.90
N ARG A 141 5.00 1.60 -14.72
CA ARG A 141 4.63 1.10 -13.38
C ARG A 141 5.81 1.08 -12.42
N ASP A 142 7.00 0.79 -12.94
CA ASP A 142 8.22 0.71 -12.15
C ASP A 142 8.81 2.08 -11.76
N ASP A 143 8.30 3.18 -12.31
CA ASP A 143 8.71 4.53 -11.89
C ASP A 143 8.11 4.92 -10.54
N PHE A 144 7.15 4.15 -10.00
CA PHE A 144 6.44 4.47 -8.77
C PHE A 144 6.47 3.31 -7.77
N TYR A 145 6.35 3.64 -6.48
CA TYR A 145 6.02 2.68 -5.43
C TYR A 145 4.99 3.28 -4.48
N VAL A 146 4.08 2.45 -3.97
CA VAL A 146 3.04 2.88 -3.03
C VAL A 146 3.46 2.51 -1.62
N GLN A 147 3.39 3.47 -0.70
CA GLN A 147 3.57 3.28 0.73
C GLN A 147 2.25 3.56 1.44
N THR A 148 1.71 2.56 2.12
CA THR A 148 0.44 2.68 2.85
C THR A 148 0.64 3.11 4.31
N ARG A 149 -0.34 3.85 4.85
CA ARG A 149 -0.42 4.28 6.24
C ARG A 149 -1.87 4.15 6.75
N PRO A 150 -2.20 3.03 7.43
CA PRO A 150 -3.52 2.82 8.01
C PRO A 150 -3.75 3.65 9.27
N GLN A 151 -5.01 4.00 9.54
CA GLN A 151 -5.50 4.55 10.82
C GLN A 151 -4.70 5.75 11.35
N MET A 152 -4.20 6.58 10.44
CA MET A 152 -3.40 7.75 10.82
C MET A 152 -4.29 8.79 11.49
N GLN A 153 -3.83 9.41 12.58
CA GLN A 153 -4.54 10.55 13.18
C GLN A 153 -4.27 11.81 12.35
N PRO A 154 -5.19 12.80 12.34
CA PRO A 154 -5.01 14.03 11.59
C PRO A 154 -3.72 14.81 11.90
N LYS A 155 -3.28 14.74 13.17
CA LYS A 155 -2.07 15.44 13.63
C LYS A 155 -0.78 14.86 13.00
N ASP A 156 -0.79 13.59 12.62
CA ASP A 156 0.40 12.87 12.13
C ASP A 156 0.52 12.95 10.59
N VAL A 157 -0.52 13.42 9.89
CA VAL A 157 -0.58 13.47 8.41
C VAL A 157 0.57 14.29 7.83
N VAL A 158 0.82 15.48 8.38
CA VAL A 158 1.88 16.37 7.88
C VAL A 158 3.25 15.74 8.05
N ASP A 159 3.50 15.08 9.18
CA ASP A 159 4.79 14.45 9.46
C ASP A 159 5.01 13.21 8.57
N ALA A 160 3.95 12.47 8.26
CA ALA A 160 4.00 11.39 7.30
C ALA A 160 4.34 11.86 5.87
N ILE A 161 3.86 13.05 5.48
CA ILE A 161 4.18 13.67 4.19
C ILE A 161 5.64 14.17 4.18
N LYS A 162 6.15 14.71 5.29
CA LYS A 162 7.54 15.17 5.39
C LYS A 162 8.58 14.04 5.44
N ALA A 163 8.16 12.81 5.70
CA ALA A 163 9.08 11.68 5.84
C ALA A 163 9.79 11.34 4.52
N GLU A 164 11.11 11.29 4.55
CA GLU A 164 11.95 10.98 3.38
C GLU A 164 11.79 9.52 2.89
N PRO A 165 11.84 9.27 1.56
CA PRO A 165 11.78 10.29 0.52
C PRO A 165 10.40 10.98 0.53
N VAL A 166 10.38 12.30 0.29
CA VAL A 166 9.13 13.06 0.18
C VAL A 166 8.24 12.43 -0.90
N PRO A 167 6.95 12.18 -0.63
CA PRO A 167 6.05 11.58 -1.60
C PRO A 167 5.82 12.51 -2.80
N TYR A 168 5.88 11.94 -3.99
CA TYR A 168 5.47 12.60 -5.23
C TYR A 168 3.97 12.85 -5.25
N LEU A 169 3.18 11.88 -4.80
CA LEU A 169 1.73 11.98 -4.69
C LEU A 169 1.25 11.50 -3.32
N VAL A 170 0.26 12.18 -2.76
CA VAL A 170 -0.43 11.76 -1.53
C VAL A 170 -1.89 11.47 -1.86
N HIS A 171 -2.37 10.28 -1.50
CA HIS A 171 -3.78 9.89 -1.62
C HIS A 171 -4.31 9.64 -0.21
N ILE A 172 -5.34 10.39 0.20
CA ILE A 172 -6.00 10.26 1.50
C ILE A 172 -7.40 9.73 1.25
N SER A 173 -7.67 8.50 1.65
CA SER A 173 -8.99 7.86 1.54
C SER A 173 -9.64 7.76 2.92
N VAL A 174 -10.64 8.59 3.17
CA VAL A 174 -11.29 8.72 4.48
C VAL A 174 -12.80 8.86 4.33
N HIS A 175 -13.53 8.55 5.38
CA HIS A 175 -14.95 8.88 5.41
C HIS A 175 -15.15 10.39 5.46
N GLY A 176 -16.32 10.85 5.04
CA GLY A 176 -16.73 12.23 5.24
C GLY A 176 -18.18 12.27 5.69
N LYS A 177 -18.47 13.25 6.53
CA LYS A 177 -19.79 13.47 7.12
C LYS A 177 -20.31 14.82 6.64
N LYS A 178 -21.48 14.80 5.99
CA LYS A 178 -22.05 15.96 5.33
C LYS A 178 -22.17 17.14 6.29
N GLY A 179 -21.60 18.28 5.90
CA GLY A 179 -21.62 19.51 6.71
C GLY A 179 -20.68 19.53 7.92
N GLU A 180 -19.96 18.45 8.22
CA GLU A 180 -19.07 18.37 9.38
C GLU A 180 -17.60 18.30 8.96
N GLY A 181 -17.22 17.33 8.12
CA GLY A 181 -15.82 17.18 7.72
C GLY A 181 -15.38 15.77 7.35
N LEU A 182 -14.07 15.61 7.18
CA LEU A 182 -13.42 14.33 6.96
C LEU A 182 -13.24 13.61 8.29
N VAL A 183 -13.48 12.30 8.32
CA VAL A 183 -13.50 11.48 9.54
C VAL A 183 -12.24 10.61 9.57
N PHE A 184 -11.43 10.82 10.61
CA PHE A 184 -10.21 10.09 10.92
C PHE A 184 -10.36 9.33 12.22
N ASN A 185 -9.54 8.29 12.41
CA ASN A 185 -9.58 7.50 13.62
C ASN A 185 -8.66 8.06 14.71
N SER A 186 -9.12 8.01 15.95
CA SER A 186 -8.28 8.25 17.12
C SER A 186 -7.60 6.96 17.58
N SER A 187 -6.58 7.08 18.41
CA SER A 187 -5.94 5.95 19.09
C SER A 187 -6.88 5.18 20.04
N ALA A 188 -8.05 5.76 20.35
CA ALA A 188 -9.10 5.13 21.16
C ALA A 188 -10.24 4.56 20.31
N ASN A 189 -10.05 4.40 19.00
CA ASN A 189 -11.07 3.97 18.03
C ASN A 189 -12.32 4.87 17.98
N THR A 190 -12.14 6.17 18.22
CA THR A 190 -13.21 7.18 18.16
C THR A 190 -13.05 8.07 16.93
N GLU A 191 -14.16 8.63 16.46
CA GLU A 191 -14.16 9.55 15.32
C GLU A 191 -13.50 10.89 15.67
N ILE A 192 -12.52 11.29 14.86
CA ILE A 192 -11.96 12.64 14.82
C ILE A 192 -12.42 13.27 13.51
N ILE A 193 -13.25 14.31 13.60
CA ILE A 193 -13.74 15.02 12.43
C ILE A 193 -12.87 16.27 12.22
N ILE A 194 -12.36 16.43 11.00
CA ILE A 194 -11.62 17.63 10.59
C ILE A 194 -12.37 18.37 9.49
N ASN A 195 -12.48 19.69 9.65
CA ASN A 195 -13.12 20.56 8.69
C ASN A 195 -12.10 21.15 7.69
N GLN A 196 -12.57 22.05 6.82
CA GLN A 196 -11.73 22.70 5.82
C GLN A 196 -10.52 23.44 6.42
N ASP A 197 -10.71 24.12 7.56
CA ASP A 197 -9.66 24.92 8.18
C ASP A 197 -8.50 24.05 8.68
N ALA A 198 -8.81 22.90 9.28
CA ALA A 198 -7.81 21.92 9.68
C ALA A 198 -7.00 21.39 8.48
N VAL A 199 -7.67 21.13 7.35
CA VAL A 199 -7.01 20.71 6.10
C VAL A 199 -6.13 21.86 5.56
N ASN A 200 -6.61 23.10 5.55
CA ASN A 200 -5.82 24.27 5.14
C ASN A 200 -4.55 24.44 5.99
N LEU A 201 -4.62 24.13 7.29
CA LEU A 201 -3.45 24.17 8.17
C LEU A 201 -2.37 23.16 7.75
N TRP A 202 -2.72 22.00 7.21
CA TRP A 202 -1.73 21.07 6.65
C TRP A 202 -0.98 21.69 5.49
N PHE A 203 -1.70 22.28 4.53
CA PHE A 203 -1.08 22.95 3.37
C PHE A 203 -0.17 24.11 3.78
N ILE A 204 -0.58 24.91 4.77
CA ILE A 204 0.26 25.99 5.31
C ILE A 204 1.56 25.41 5.92
N GLN A 205 1.47 24.32 6.68
CA GLN A 205 2.64 23.68 7.29
C GLN A 205 3.59 23.09 6.25
N LEU A 206 3.06 22.42 5.23
CA LEU A 206 3.81 21.85 4.11
C LEU A 206 4.53 22.95 3.31
N LYS A 207 3.82 24.04 2.98
CA LYS A 207 4.40 25.20 2.29
C LYS A 207 5.51 25.86 3.10
N ARG A 208 5.33 26.05 4.41
CA ARG A 208 6.36 26.61 5.32
C ARG A 208 7.60 25.73 5.41
N ALA A 209 7.42 24.41 5.34
CA ALA A 209 8.52 23.46 5.34
C ALA A 209 9.20 23.32 3.97
N ASN A 210 8.70 23.99 2.93
CA ASN A 210 9.16 23.83 1.55
C ASN A 210 9.08 22.37 1.05
N ILE A 211 8.07 21.64 1.50
CA ILE A 211 7.80 20.24 1.15
C ILE A 211 6.41 20.20 0.55
N LEU A 212 6.35 20.18 -0.78
CA LEU A 212 5.09 20.15 -1.53
C LEU A 212 5.11 18.92 -2.46
N PRO A 213 4.30 17.89 -2.16
CA PRO A 213 3.98 16.85 -3.13
C PRO A 213 3.41 17.49 -4.40
N GLU A 214 3.58 16.81 -5.54
CA GLU A 214 3.02 17.25 -6.83
C GLU A 214 1.49 17.32 -6.76
N CYS A 215 0.87 16.36 -6.08
CA CYS A 215 -0.58 16.28 -5.97
C CYS A 215 -0.99 15.64 -4.64
N ILE A 216 -1.99 16.23 -3.98
CA ILE A 216 -2.66 15.65 -2.81
C ILE A 216 -4.10 15.40 -3.21
N LEU A 217 -4.44 14.12 -3.38
CA LEU A 217 -5.80 13.66 -3.64
C LEU A 217 -6.47 13.30 -2.32
N ILE A 218 -7.60 13.92 -2.03
CA ILE A 218 -8.43 13.58 -0.87
C ILE A 218 -9.73 12.97 -1.38
N ASN A 219 -9.89 11.68 -1.14
CA ASN A 219 -11.07 10.91 -1.47
C ASN A 219 -11.89 10.69 -0.19
N GLY A 220 -13.10 11.24 -0.15
CA GLY A 220 -14.05 11.01 0.93
C GLY A 220 -15.45 11.51 0.57
N CYS A 221 -16.48 10.91 1.17
CA CYS A 221 -17.86 11.33 0.94
C CYS A 221 -18.03 12.82 1.26
N HIS A 222 -18.71 13.58 0.40
CA HIS A 222 -18.88 15.04 0.54
C HIS A 222 -17.57 15.85 0.62
N SER A 223 -16.43 15.28 0.24
CA SER A 223 -15.14 15.99 0.23
C SER A 223 -15.16 17.25 -0.64
N GLU A 224 -15.97 17.28 -1.71
CA GLU A 224 -16.20 18.46 -2.56
C GLU A 224 -16.93 19.61 -1.86
N GLU A 225 -17.82 19.30 -0.90
CA GLU A 225 -18.54 20.29 -0.09
C GLU A 225 -17.64 20.79 1.05
N ILE A 226 -16.78 19.91 1.57
CA ILE A 226 -15.90 20.14 2.72
C ILE A 226 -14.62 20.87 2.30
N ILE A 227 -14.07 20.57 1.13
CA ILE A 227 -12.84 21.18 0.60
C ILE A 227 -13.25 22.10 -0.55
N LYS A 228 -13.60 23.35 -0.23
CA LYS A 228 -13.79 24.36 -1.28
C LYS A 228 -12.47 24.54 -2.04
N LYS A 229 -12.54 24.56 -3.37
CA LYS A 229 -11.42 24.80 -4.30
C LYS A 229 -10.56 25.99 -3.84
N ASN A 230 -9.50 25.71 -3.09
CA ASN A 230 -8.45 26.67 -2.77
C ASN A 230 -7.27 26.37 -3.69
N SER A 231 -7.12 27.17 -4.75
CA SER A 231 -5.91 27.51 -5.56
C SER A 231 -4.76 26.50 -5.79
N TRP A 232 -4.95 25.22 -5.48
CA TRP A 232 -3.99 24.14 -5.60
C TRP A 232 -4.76 22.92 -6.10
N GLN A 233 -5.21 23.01 -7.35
CA GLN A 233 -5.44 21.81 -8.13
C GLN A 233 -4.20 21.62 -8.99
N CYS A 234 -3.79 20.35 -9.08
CA CYS A 234 -3.09 19.79 -10.22
C CYS A 234 -3.83 20.31 -11.50
#